data_AF-A0A835B3P2-F1
#
_entry.id   AF-A0A835B3P2-F1
#
_cell.length_a   1.000
_cell.length_b   1.000
_cell.length_c   1.000
_cell.angle_alpha   90.00
_cell.angle_beta   90.00
_cell.angle_gamma   90.00
#
_symmetry.space_group_name_H-M   'P 1'
#
loop_
_entity.id
_entity.type
_entity.pdbx_description
1 polymer ?
#
loop_
_entity_poly.entity_id
_entity_poly.type
_entity_poly.pdbx_seq_one_letter_code
_entity_poly.pdbx_strand_id
1 'polypeptide(L)'
;MAKMPCHQPPPPSIRSLPSLPFPRRTSIKRATHPTTLLISPLHIATITTHTHTHHKTSHINPCSCIRSTLEPSATMASPLPPFTVRRGEPVLVTPSEPTPHETKPLSDIDDGEGMRFYSSGIHLYRANPSKSGQDPAKVIHDALSRALVPYYPLAGRLREEEGRKLVVDCFGQGVMFVSADADLTADDFGDVQSPPFPCFEEFILESTTIAGVEPVIDRPLLYIQVTRLKCGGFIFGQRFCHCVVDAPGGMQFEKAICELATGETSPSVTPAWGREMFMARDPPRLSYPHLEYRDPAGGPHDRMLTTAPSDMARVPFFFGPREIAGLRQRAPPGMRCSRFELVAACIWRSRTAALGYSPEEEVRLSFIVNARGRADIPLPQGFYGNAFAYSVAAATAGELTGGDLGYALELVKKAKSAVTYDYLLSVADLMVLEGRPLFALTRTYIVSDVSHAGFKSVDFGWGEAVYGGPAKGGEGPLPGVTNYFSRAKNGKGEEGTVVPICLPRDAMEKFQLEVQGLTAEL
;
A
#
# COMPACT_ATOMS: atom_id res chain seq x y z
N MET A 1 -49.12 -30.88 -40.35
CA MET A 1 -49.64 -32.26 -40.41
C MET A 1 -48.60 -33.13 -39.71
N ALA A 2 -48.81 -33.57 -38.45
CA ALA A 2 -49.44 -34.85 -38.04
C ALA A 2 -48.66 -36.08 -38.56
N LYS A 3 -48.33 -37.17 -37.85
CA LYS A 3 -48.59 -37.72 -36.50
C LYS A 3 -47.62 -38.93 -36.29
N MET A 4 -47.29 -39.23 -35.03
CA MET A 4 -46.80 -40.47 -34.35
C MET A 4 -47.34 -41.85 -34.85
N PRO A 5 -47.09 -43.05 -34.20
CA PRO A 5 -45.97 -43.63 -33.40
C PRO A 5 -45.74 -45.18 -33.64
N CYS A 6 -44.86 -45.87 -32.87
CA CYS A 6 -44.97 -47.32 -32.52
C CYS A 6 -43.92 -47.70 -31.43
N HIS A 7 -44.29 -47.97 -30.16
CA HIS A 7 -44.73 -49.22 -29.48
C HIS A 7 -43.62 -50.13 -28.87
N GLN A 8 -43.70 -50.31 -27.54
CA GLN A 8 -43.04 -51.36 -26.72
C GLN A 8 -44.00 -52.54 -26.42
N PRO A 9 -43.48 -53.72 -26.02
CA PRO A 9 -44.15 -54.60 -25.03
C PRO A 9 -43.15 -55.24 -23.99
N PRO A 10 -43.55 -56.06 -22.98
CA PRO A 10 -43.40 -55.79 -21.52
C PRO A 10 -42.52 -56.82 -20.73
N PRO A 11 -42.38 -56.71 -19.38
CA PRO A 11 -41.51 -57.58 -18.56
C PRO A 11 -42.26 -58.70 -17.79
N PRO A 12 -41.57 -59.70 -17.22
CA PRO A 12 -42.15 -60.59 -16.21
C PRO A 12 -41.51 -60.51 -14.81
N SER A 13 -42.20 -61.11 -13.84
CA SER A 13 -42.31 -60.74 -12.41
C SER A 13 -41.86 -61.79 -11.37
N ILE A 14 -41.25 -61.30 -10.26
CA ILE A 14 -41.45 -61.54 -8.79
C ILE A 14 -41.40 -62.97 -8.17
N ARG A 15 -40.62 -63.11 -7.07
CA ARG A 15 -40.93 -63.65 -5.68
C ARG A 15 -39.62 -64.05 -4.97
N SER A 16 -39.37 -64.03 -3.65
CA SER A 16 -39.99 -63.53 -2.39
C SER A 16 -38.98 -63.76 -1.24
N LEU A 17 -39.01 -62.93 -0.18
CA LEU A 17 -38.16 -62.91 1.05
C LEU A 17 -38.30 -64.15 1.98
N PRO A 18 -37.41 -64.30 3.00
CA PRO A 18 -37.86 -64.02 4.38
C PRO A 18 -36.82 -63.32 5.29
N SER A 19 -37.29 -62.98 6.50
CA SER A 19 -36.85 -61.96 7.47
C SER A 19 -36.07 -62.45 8.72
N LEU A 20 -35.08 -61.63 9.15
CA LEU A 20 -34.58 -61.26 10.52
C LEU A 20 -34.31 -62.32 11.62
N PRO A 21 -33.27 -62.13 12.47
CA PRO A 21 -33.45 -61.35 13.72
C PRO A 21 -32.28 -60.41 14.14
N PHE A 22 -32.64 -59.35 14.87
CA PHE A 22 -31.74 -58.47 15.65
C PHE A 22 -31.14 -59.18 16.89
N PRO A 23 -29.98 -58.72 17.40
CA PRO A 23 -30.04 -58.08 18.72
C PRO A 23 -29.14 -56.84 18.94
N ARG A 24 -29.72 -55.93 19.73
CA ARG A 24 -29.28 -54.87 20.67
C ARG A 24 -27.83 -54.30 20.69
N ARG A 25 -27.83 -52.97 20.84
CA ARG A 25 -26.77 -51.99 21.15
C ARG A 25 -25.91 -52.31 22.39
N THR A 26 -24.63 -51.95 22.30
CA THR A 26 -23.88 -51.16 23.31
C THR A 26 -22.82 -50.29 22.60
N SER A 27 -22.57 -49.10 23.14
CA SER A 27 -21.83 -47.99 22.51
C SER A 27 -20.32 -48.06 22.70
N ILE A 28 -19.54 -47.73 21.67
CA ILE A 28 -18.20 -47.13 21.82
C ILE A 28 -18.02 -46.07 20.72
N LYS A 29 -17.74 -44.83 21.14
CA LYS A 29 -17.39 -43.68 20.30
C LYS A 29 -16.07 -43.97 19.56
N ARG A 30 -16.00 -43.72 18.25
CA ARG A 30 -14.72 -43.50 17.54
C ARG A 30 -14.84 -42.30 16.62
N ALA A 31 -13.87 -41.41 16.79
CA ALA A 31 -13.71 -40.14 16.13
C ALA A 31 -13.38 -40.31 14.64
N THR A 32 -13.99 -39.48 13.80
CA THR A 32 -13.62 -39.25 12.41
C THR A 32 -12.53 -38.20 12.36
N HIS A 33 -11.35 -38.55 11.85
CA HIS A 33 -10.27 -37.64 11.53
C HIS A 33 -10.60 -36.81 10.28
N PRO A 34 -10.46 -35.47 10.30
CA PRO A 34 -10.22 -34.69 9.10
C PRO A 34 -8.71 -34.55 8.88
N THR A 35 -8.27 -34.76 7.65
CA THR A 35 -6.90 -34.55 7.19
C THR A 35 -6.62 -33.04 7.14
N THR A 36 -6.02 -32.51 8.20
CA THR A 36 -5.49 -31.15 8.25
C THR A 36 -4.12 -31.14 7.54
N LEU A 37 -4.01 -30.40 6.44
CA LEU A 37 -2.73 -29.98 5.87
C LEU A 37 -2.08 -29.01 6.86
N LEU A 38 -1.03 -29.49 7.54
CA LEU A 38 -0.17 -28.70 8.42
C LEU A 38 0.65 -27.72 7.56
N ILE A 39 0.27 -26.44 7.65
CA ILE A 39 1.19 -25.33 7.36
C ILE A 39 2.15 -25.27 8.55
N SER A 40 3.44 -25.50 8.30
CA SER A 40 4.50 -25.41 9.30
C SER A 40 4.58 -24.00 9.90
N PRO A 41 4.52 -23.83 11.22
CA PRO A 41 4.79 -22.56 11.86
C PRO A 41 6.30 -22.26 11.87
N LEU A 42 6.68 -21.09 11.37
CA LEU A 42 8.01 -20.52 11.55
C LEU A 42 8.33 -20.44 13.05
N HIS A 43 9.53 -20.88 13.40
CA HIS A 43 10.05 -20.90 14.76
C HIS A 43 10.18 -19.46 15.32
N ILE A 44 9.39 -19.16 16.33
CA ILE A 44 9.63 -18.03 17.24
C ILE A 44 10.66 -18.52 18.26
N ALA A 45 11.87 -17.98 18.21
CA ALA A 45 12.90 -18.26 19.20
C ALA A 45 12.62 -17.47 20.49
N THR A 46 12.42 -18.20 21.58
CA THR A 46 12.34 -17.68 22.95
C THR A 46 13.72 -17.18 23.38
N ILE A 47 13.85 -15.89 23.73
CA ILE A 47 15.09 -15.29 24.24
C ILE A 47 15.16 -15.49 25.75
N THR A 48 16.15 -16.26 26.21
CA THR A 48 16.57 -16.36 27.61
C THR A 48 17.64 -15.30 27.88
N THR A 49 17.41 -14.46 28.88
CA THR A 49 18.34 -13.38 29.29
C THR A 49 19.60 -13.95 29.95
N HIS A 50 20.78 -13.59 29.43
CA HIS A 50 22.04 -13.68 30.17
C HIS A 50 22.70 -12.30 30.26
N THR A 51 22.89 -11.84 31.48
CA THR A 51 23.66 -10.66 31.88
C THR A 51 25.15 -10.93 31.71
N HIS A 52 25.90 -10.03 31.03
CA HIS A 52 27.33 -9.88 31.28
C HIS A 52 27.83 -8.45 31.07
N THR A 53 28.88 -8.19 31.82
CA THR A 53 29.39 -6.93 32.37
C THR A 53 30.36 -6.18 31.45
N HIS A 54 30.41 -4.87 31.66
CA HIS A 54 31.30 -3.88 31.05
C HIS A 54 32.80 -4.22 31.10
N HIS A 55 33.53 -3.87 30.03
CA HIS A 55 34.89 -3.37 30.12
C HIS A 55 35.10 -2.15 29.21
N LYS A 56 35.63 -1.07 29.82
CA LYS A 56 36.09 0.17 29.18
C LYS A 56 37.54 0.01 28.76
N THR A 57 37.91 0.55 27.60
CA THR A 57 39.25 1.12 27.36
C THR A 57 39.16 2.32 26.42
N SER A 58 39.87 3.36 26.82
CA SER A 58 40.04 4.68 26.21
C SER A 58 41.21 4.70 25.23
N HIS A 59 41.15 5.50 24.15
CA HIS A 59 42.31 6.25 23.63
C HIS A 59 41.87 7.45 22.77
N ILE A 60 42.82 8.36 22.55
CA ILE A 60 42.70 9.82 22.40
C ILE A 60 42.95 10.28 20.94
N ASN A 61 42.26 11.37 20.56
CA ASN A 61 42.30 12.29 19.37
C ASN A 61 43.71 12.74 18.86
N PRO A 62 43.90 13.51 17.73
CA PRO A 62 42.98 14.54 17.13
C PRO A 62 42.98 14.79 15.57
N CYS A 63 41.95 15.57 15.13
CA CYS A 63 41.89 16.60 14.05
C CYS A 63 42.32 16.27 12.60
N SER A 64 41.73 16.78 11.51
CA SER A 64 40.67 17.78 11.21
C SER A 64 40.41 17.70 9.70
N CYS A 65 39.18 17.88 9.20
CA CYS A 65 38.85 18.65 7.98
C CYS A 65 37.38 18.51 7.54
N ILE A 66 36.77 19.66 7.23
CA ILE A 66 35.54 19.91 6.48
C ILE A 66 34.22 19.48 7.17
N ARG A 67 33.71 20.37 8.04
CA ARG A 67 32.27 20.50 8.27
C ARG A 67 31.66 21.20 7.05
N SER A 68 30.83 20.50 6.28
CA SER A 68 30.00 21.08 5.23
C SER A 68 28.66 20.35 5.16
N THR A 69 27.62 21.12 4.90
CA THR A 69 26.23 20.95 5.31
C THR A 69 25.44 19.95 4.47
N LEU A 70 25.37 18.70 4.92
CA LEU A 70 24.11 17.97 4.96
C LEU A 70 23.71 17.86 6.42
N GLU A 71 23.04 18.88 6.93
CA GLU A 71 22.24 18.67 8.12
C GLU A 71 21.18 17.62 7.75
N PRO A 72 21.06 16.52 8.51
CA PRO A 72 19.79 15.80 8.52
C PRO A 72 18.75 16.86 8.84
N SER A 73 17.87 17.19 7.89
CA SER A 73 16.68 17.98 8.19
C SER A 73 15.74 17.09 8.98
N ALA A 74 16.16 16.77 10.19
CA ALA A 74 15.40 16.15 11.23
C ALA A 74 15.28 17.22 12.31
N THR A 75 14.46 18.23 12.05
CA THR A 75 13.59 18.68 13.12
C THR A 75 12.78 17.45 13.49
N MET A 76 13.29 16.64 14.42
CA MET A 76 12.47 15.67 15.11
C MET A 76 11.31 16.49 15.65
N ALA A 77 10.10 16.22 15.14
CA ALA A 77 8.92 16.88 15.64
C ALA A 77 8.96 16.79 17.17
N SER A 78 8.77 17.92 17.85
CA SER A 78 8.67 17.92 19.30
C SER A 78 7.72 16.80 19.72
N PRO A 79 8.06 15.99 20.73
CA PRO A 79 7.19 14.91 21.15
C PRO A 79 5.82 15.51 21.48
N LEU A 80 4.77 14.92 20.93
CA LEU A 80 3.40 15.35 21.20
C LEU A 80 3.17 15.36 22.72
N PRO A 81 2.43 16.35 23.25
CA PRO A 81 2.04 16.33 24.65
C PRO A 81 1.22 15.07 24.93
N PRO A 82 1.24 14.51 26.15
CA PRO A 82 0.40 13.36 26.49
C PRO A 82 -1.07 13.64 26.16
N PHE A 83 -1.69 12.74 25.41
CA PHE A 83 -3.06 12.90 24.94
C PHE A 83 -3.81 11.57 24.99
N THR A 84 -5.12 11.64 24.81
CA THR A 84 -5.99 10.47 24.66
C THR A 84 -6.99 10.75 23.55
N VAL A 85 -7.15 9.80 22.63
CA VAL A 85 -8.22 9.85 21.62
C VAL A 85 -9.45 9.14 22.18
N ARG A 86 -10.53 9.90 22.37
CA ARG A 86 -11.83 9.38 22.80
C ARG A 86 -12.65 9.08 21.56
N ARG A 87 -12.73 7.80 21.19
CA ARG A 87 -13.53 7.34 20.05
C ARG A 87 -14.99 7.17 20.47
N GLY A 88 -15.92 7.64 19.63
CA GLY A 88 -17.34 7.34 19.75
C GLY A 88 -17.65 5.91 19.30
N GLU A 89 -18.95 5.57 19.27
CA GLU A 89 -19.40 4.29 18.74
C GLU A 89 -19.18 4.23 17.22
N PRO A 90 -18.50 3.19 16.69
CA PRO A 90 -18.39 2.98 15.25
C PRO A 90 -19.75 2.69 14.62
N VAL A 91 -20.03 3.29 13.46
CA VAL A 91 -21.29 3.13 12.72
C VAL A 91 -21.01 2.76 11.26
N LEU A 92 -21.97 2.08 10.62
CA LEU A 92 -21.95 1.85 9.18
C LEU A 92 -22.68 2.99 8.47
N VAL A 93 -21.94 3.74 7.64
CA VAL A 93 -22.52 4.77 6.77
C VAL A 93 -22.93 4.12 5.47
N THR A 94 -24.23 4.04 5.23
CA THR A 94 -24.82 3.47 4.02
C THR A 94 -25.02 4.55 2.96
N PRO A 95 -25.20 4.17 1.68
CA PRO A 95 -25.62 5.11 0.64
C PRO A 95 -26.91 5.85 1.03
N SER A 96 -27.00 7.14 0.73
CA SER A 96 -28.17 7.97 1.08
C SER A 96 -29.43 7.64 0.29
N GLU A 97 -29.30 6.89 -0.80
CA GLU A 97 -30.36 6.48 -1.71
C GLU A 97 -30.20 4.98 -2.05
N PRO A 98 -31.28 4.29 -2.48
CA PRO A 98 -31.17 2.91 -2.95
C PRO A 98 -30.18 2.78 -4.11
N THR A 99 -29.27 1.80 -4.02
CA THR A 99 -28.26 1.51 -5.03
C THR A 99 -28.50 0.13 -5.65
N PRO A 100 -27.94 -0.17 -6.84
CA PRO A 100 -28.07 -1.48 -7.45
C PRO A 100 -27.55 -2.60 -6.56
N HIS A 101 -28.35 -3.66 -6.39
CA HIS A 101 -27.92 -4.90 -5.75
C HIS A 101 -27.42 -5.86 -6.82
N GLU A 102 -26.11 -6.02 -6.88
CA GLU A 102 -25.44 -6.86 -7.88
C GLU A 102 -24.09 -7.35 -7.35
N THR A 103 -23.47 -8.25 -8.09
CA THR A 103 -22.10 -8.69 -7.84
C THR A 103 -21.22 -8.15 -8.97
N LYS A 104 -20.11 -7.50 -8.62
CA LYS A 104 -19.15 -6.97 -9.58
C LYS A 104 -17.79 -7.66 -9.49
N PRO A 105 -17.27 -8.25 -10.58
CA PRO A 105 -15.95 -8.86 -10.55
C PRO A 105 -14.84 -7.81 -10.52
N LEU A 106 -13.83 -8.04 -9.67
CA LEU A 106 -12.58 -7.26 -9.68
C LEU A 106 -11.73 -7.63 -10.89
N SER A 107 -10.85 -6.73 -11.35
CA SER A 107 -9.87 -7.09 -12.38
C SER A 107 -8.88 -8.12 -11.83
N ASP A 108 -8.14 -8.82 -12.69
CA ASP A 108 -7.14 -9.76 -12.20
C ASP A 108 -5.92 -9.03 -11.59
N ILE A 109 -5.67 -7.77 -11.95
CA ILE A 109 -4.67 -6.91 -11.29
C ILE A 109 -5.10 -6.54 -9.86
N ASP A 110 -6.36 -6.15 -9.68
CA ASP A 110 -6.95 -5.83 -8.37
C ASP A 110 -6.93 -7.02 -7.40
N ASP A 111 -7.07 -8.21 -7.95
CA ASP A 111 -7.23 -9.47 -7.23
C ASP A 111 -5.88 -10.11 -6.83
N GLY A 112 -4.76 -9.45 -7.13
CA GLY A 112 -3.43 -9.93 -6.71
C GLY A 112 -3.36 -10.12 -5.19
N GLU A 113 -2.72 -11.20 -4.72
CA GLU A 113 -2.59 -11.48 -3.28
C GLU A 113 -1.90 -10.33 -2.55
N GLY A 114 -0.90 -9.72 -3.20
CA GLY A 114 -0.19 -8.56 -2.69
C GLY A 114 -1.04 -7.29 -2.55
N MET A 115 -2.28 -7.25 -3.08
CA MET A 115 -3.24 -6.15 -2.93
C MET A 115 -4.24 -6.38 -1.78
N ARG A 116 -4.24 -7.56 -1.15
CA ARG A 116 -5.21 -7.94 -0.10
C ARG A 116 -4.84 -7.35 1.26
N PHE A 117 -4.77 -6.02 1.33
CA PHE A 117 -4.48 -5.25 2.55
C PHE A 117 -5.23 -3.91 2.53
N TYR A 118 -5.22 -3.21 3.66
CA TYR A 118 -5.76 -1.86 3.77
C TYR A 118 -4.63 -0.82 3.79
N SER A 119 -4.57 0.02 2.76
CA SER A 119 -3.67 1.18 2.77
C SER A 119 -4.27 2.29 3.63
N SER A 120 -3.42 3.04 4.34
CA SER A 120 -3.84 4.01 5.35
C SER A 120 -3.34 5.42 5.03
N GLY A 121 -4.23 6.41 5.08
CA GLY A 121 -3.94 7.82 4.83
C GLY A 121 -4.40 8.72 5.97
N ILE A 122 -3.73 9.87 6.14
CA ILE A 122 -4.07 10.89 7.13
C ILE A 122 -4.07 12.27 6.48
N HIS A 123 -5.08 13.06 6.82
CA HIS A 123 -5.16 14.49 6.53
C HIS A 123 -5.37 15.28 7.83
N LEU A 124 -4.51 16.26 8.09
CA LEU A 124 -4.59 17.16 9.24
C LEU A 124 -5.05 18.55 8.79
N TYR A 125 -6.14 19.04 9.36
CA TYR A 125 -6.73 20.35 9.02
C TYR A 125 -6.67 21.31 10.21
N ARG A 126 -6.35 22.57 9.92
CA ARG A 126 -6.53 23.67 10.88
C ARG A 126 -7.99 24.04 11.01
N ALA A 127 -8.32 24.74 12.08
CA ALA A 127 -9.62 25.38 12.21
C ALA A 127 -9.80 26.44 11.13
N ASN A 128 -11.01 26.53 10.60
CA ASN A 128 -11.39 27.58 9.65
C ASN A 128 -12.49 28.45 10.27
N PRO A 129 -12.26 29.76 10.49
CA PRO A 129 -13.26 30.65 11.09
C PRO A 129 -14.59 30.68 10.34
N SER A 130 -14.59 30.51 9.01
CA SER A 130 -15.81 30.46 8.19
C SER A 130 -16.67 29.21 8.43
N LYS A 131 -16.11 28.18 9.06
CA LYS A 131 -16.79 26.93 9.43
C LYS A 131 -17.04 26.84 10.95
N SER A 132 -16.91 27.94 11.67
CA SER A 132 -17.17 27.99 13.11
C SER A 132 -18.56 27.44 13.46
N GLY A 133 -18.62 26.55 14.44
CA GLY A 133 -19.85 25.88 14.88
C GLY A 133 -20.28 24.67 14.04
N GLN A 134 -19.60 24.38 12.93
CA GLN A 134 -19.84 23.15 12.16
C GLN A 134 -19.02 22.00 12.72
N ASP A 135 -19.65 20.83 12.86
CA ASP A 135 -18.97 19.59 13.23
C ASP A 135 -18.41 18.92 11.97
N PRO A 136 -17.07 18.85 11.79
CA PRO A 136 -16.47 18.22 10.61
C PRO A 136 -16.85 16.75 10.46
N ALA A 137 -17.04 16.02 11.57
CA ALA A 137 -17.42 14.60 11.48
C ALA A 137 -18.84 14.44 10.92
N LYS A 138 -19.79 15.31 11.33
CA LYS A 138 -21.15 15.31 10.79
C LYS A 138 -21.15 15.68 9.30
N VAL A 139 -20.43 16.74 8.93
CA VAL A 139 -20.33 17.20 7.53
C VAL A 139 -19.77 16.09 6.63
N ILE A 140 -18.67 15.47 7.04
CA ILE A 140 -18.02 14.39 6.28
C ILE A 140 -18.91 13.15 6.24
N HIS A 141 -19.57 12.78 7.34
CA HIS A 141 -20.52 11.66 7.38
C HIS A 141 -21.65 11.82 6.36
N ASP A 142 -22.31 12.99 6.36
CA ASP A 142 -23.47 13.24 5.49
C ASP A 142 -23.05 13.28 4.01
N ALA A 143 -21.88 13.88 3.71
CA ALA A 143 -21.31 13.90 2.37
C ALA A 143 -20.87 12.51 1.89
N LEU A 144 -20.29 11.70 2.78
CA LEU A 144 -19.88 10.32 2.52
C LEU A 144 -21.08 9.45 2.12
N SER A 145 -22.19 9.54 2.87
CA SER A 145 -23.43 8.81 2.54
C SER A 145 -23.93 9.13 1.12
N ARG A 146 -23.85 10.39 0.71
CA ARG A 146 -24.19 10.82 -0.66
C ARG A 146 -23.18 10.35 -1.69
N ALA A 147 -21.88 10.41 -1.39
CA ALA A 147 -20.81 9.95 -2.29
C ALA A 147 -20.91 8.45 -2.59
N LEU A 148 -21.37 7.66 -1.62
CA LEU A 148 -21.58 6.22 -1.78
C LEU A 148 -22.73 5.86 -2.73
N VAL A 149 -23.55 6.81 -3.19
CA VAL A 149 -24.58 6.52 -4.21
C VAL A 149 -23.92 6.25 -5.59
N PRO A 150 -23.14 7.18 -6.17
CA PRO A 150 -22.40 6.90 -7.41
C PRO A 150 -21.23 5.93 -7.19
N TYR A 151 -20.64 5.88 -5.99
CA TYR A 151 -19.56 4.94 -5.63
C TYR A 151 -20.07 3.70 -4.87
N TYR A 152 -21.28 3.23 -5.17
CA TYR A 152 -21.93 2.15 -4.41
C TYR A 152 -21.14 0.84 -4.25
N PRO A 153 -20.22 0.43 -5.16
CA PRO A 153 -19.40 -0.74 -4.88
C PRO A 153 -18.54 -0.59 -3.62
N LEU A 154 -18.12 0.62 -3.25
CA LEU A 154 -17.35 0.88 -2.03
C LEU A 154 -18.15 0.62 -0.73
N ALA A 155 -19.49 0.60 -0.81
CA ALA A 155 -20.37 0.22 0.29
C ALA A 155 -20.62 -1.31 0.37
N GLY A 156 -20.03 -2.10 -0.53
CA GLY A 156 -20.20 -3.55 -0.59
C GLY A 156 -19.24 -4.32 0.32
N ARG A 157 -19.13 -5.63 0.08
CA ARG A 157 -18.16 -6.53 0.70
C ARG A 157 -17.46 -7.38 -0.34
N LEU A 158 -16.20 -7.72 -0.10
CA LEU A 158 -15.50 -8.71 -0.93
C LEU A 158 -15.99 -10.11 -0.61
N ARG A 159 -16.17 -10.91 -1.66
CA ARG A 159 -16.39 -12.35 -1.60
C ARG A 159 -15.39 -13.03 -2.55
N GLU A 160 -14.90 -14.18 -2.14
CA GLU A 160 -14.06 -15.03 -2.97
C GLU A 160 -14.91 -16.09 -3.69
N GLU A 161 -14.69 -16.25 -4.98
CA GLU A 161 -15.28 -17.25 -5.87
C GLU A 161 -14.28 -18.36 -6.22
N GLU A 162 -14.73 -19.32 -7.03
CA GLU A 162 -13.86 -20.38 -7.54
C GLU A 162 -12.61 -19.81 -8.22
N GLY A 163 -11.49 -20.52 -8.07
CA GLY A 163 -10.21 -20.05 -8.60
C GLY A 163 -9.65 -18.81 -7.89
N ARG A 164 -10.11 -18.54 -6.66
CA ARG A 164 -9.71 -17.40 -5.80
C ARG A 164 -10.13 -16.02 -6.34
N LYS A 165 -11.09 -15.97 -7.27
CA LYS A 165 -11.54 -14.72 -7.89
C LYS A 165 -12.27 -13.84 -6.90
N LEU A 166 -11.85 -12.58 -6.77
CA LEU A 166 -12.57 -11.62 -5.94
C LEU A 166 -13.68 -10.90 -6.71
N VAL A 167 -14.82 -10.81 -6.05
CA VAL A 167 -15.97 -10.03 -6.48
C VAL A 167 -16.45 -9.14 -5.33
N VAL A 168 -17.12 -8.04 -5.66
CA VAL A 168 -17.78 -7.16 -4.70
C VAL A 168 -19.27 -7.46 -4.74
N ASP A 169 -19.83 -7.89 -3.61
CA ASP A 169 -21.27 -7.95 -3.42
C ASP A 169 -21.77 -6.56 -3.01
N CYS A 170 -22.46 -5.89 -3.93
CA CYS A 170 -22.90 -4.51 -3.80
C CYS A 170 -24.29 -4.44 -3.13
N PHE A 171 -24.40 -4.77 -1.85
CA PHE A 171 -25.68 -4.76 -1.11
C PHE A 171 -25.88 -3.55 -0.19
N GLY A 172 -25.16 -2.44 -0.45
CA GLY A 172 -25.33 -1.19 0.28
C GLY A 172 -25.05 -1.28 1.80
N GLN A 173 -24.24 -2.26 2.23
CA GLN A 173 -23.94 -2.54 3.64
C GLN A 173 -23.19 -1.40 4.34
N GLY A 174 -22.60 -0.48 3.57
CA GLY A 174 -21.97 0.73 4.06
C GLY A 174 -20.50 0.57 4.44
N VAL A 175 -19.88 1.70 4.75
CA VAL A 175 -18.47 1.83 5.16
C VAL A 175 -18.39 2.09 6.66
N MET A 176 -17.28 1.70 7.29
CA MET A 176 -17.11 1.91 8.72
C MET A 176 -16.69 3.36 9.01
N PHE A 177 -17.39 4.03 9.92
CA PHE A 177 -17.12 5.41 10.30
C PHE A 177 -17.10 5.57 11.83
N VAL A 178 -16.16 6.34 12.35
CA VAL A 178 -16.15 6.74 13.75
C VAL A 178 -15.80 8.22 13.89
N SER A 179 -16.50 8.92 14.77
CA SER A 179 -16.08 10.25 15.21
C SER A 179 -15.32 10.15 16.53
N ALA A 180 -14.31 10.98 16.73
CA ALA A 180 -13.48 10.96 17.91
C ALA A 180 -13.07 12.37 18.33
N ASP A 181 -12.52 12.50 19.53
CA ASP A 181 -11.99 13.75 20.09
C ASP A 181 -10.58 13.54 20.65
N ALA A 182 -9.68 14.49 20.42
CA ALA A 182 -8.34 14.51 20.99
C ALA A 182 -8.03 15.88 21.62
N ASP A 183 -7.40 15.88 22.79
CA ASP A 183 -6.94 17.10 23.48
C ASP A 183 -5.64 17.67 22.88
N LEU A 184 -5.59 17.71 21.54
CA LEU A 184 -4.49 18.24 20.74
C LEU A 184 -4.97 19.43 19.91
N THR A 185 -4.04 20.27 19.50
CA THR A 185 -4.20 21.28 18.46
C THR A 185 -3.51 20.81 17.17
N ALA A 186 -3.89 21.39 16.03
CA ALA A 186 -3.19 21.11 14.77
C ALA A 186 -1.71 21.55 14.81
N ASP A 187 -1.39 22.58 15.58
CA ASP A 187 -0.03 23.10 15.69
C ASP A 187 0.85 22.26 16.65
N ASP A 188 0.26 21.42 17.52
CA ASP A 188 1.00 20.50 18.39
C ASP A 188 1.84 19.49 17.57
N PHE A 189 1.39 19.16 16.35
CA PHE A 189 2.09 18.26 15.44
C PHE A 189 3.33 18.89 14.79
N GLY A 190 3.47 20.21 14.85
CA GLY A 190 4.53 20.94 14.17
C GLY A 190 4.51 20.74 12.66
N ASP A 191 5.69 20.75 12.05
CA ASP A 191 5.86 20.62 10.60
C ASP A 191 6.08 19.17 10.18
N VAL A 192 5.00 18.39 10.08
CA VAL A 192 5.06 17.01 9.62
C VAL A 192 5.28 16.98 8.11
N GLN A 193 6.51 16.72 7.70
CA GLN A 193 6.91 16.73 6.28
C GLN A 193 7.15 15.34 5.69
N SER A 194 7.13 14.28 6.51
CA SER A 194 7.37 12.91 6.06
C SER A 194 6.55 11.92 6.87
N PRO A 195 6.04 10.84 6.26
CA PRO A 195 5.51 9.73 7.03
C PRO A 195 6.64 8.98 7.78
N PRO A 196 6.31 8.19 8.82
CA PRO A 196 4.96 8.00 9.36
C PRO A 196 4.44 9.27 10.05
N PHE A 197 3.13 9.48 9.98
CA PHE A 197 2.49 10.57 10.73
C PHE A 197 2.58 10.27 12.25
N PRO A 198 2.89 11.24 13.11
CA PRO A 198 3.05 11.01 14.55
C PRO A 198 1.80 10.36 15.18
N CYS A 199 1.98 9.22 15.86
CA CYS A 199 0.91 8.48 16.52
C CYS A 199 -0.27 8.13 15.59
N PHE A 200 -0.01 7.86 14.30
CA PHE A 200 -1.05 7.61 13.31
C PHE A 200 -2.06 6.53 13.72
N GLU A 201 -1.64 5.54 14.51
CA GLU A 201 -2.46 4.45 15.04
C GLU A 201 -3.64 4.95 15.89
N GLU A 202 -3.50 6.11 16.53
CA GLU A 202 -4.58 6.75 17.31
C GLU A 202 -5.61 7.46 16.43
N PHE A 203 -5.24 7.77 15.18
CA PHE A 203 -6.05 8.57 14.25
C PHE A 203 -6.67 7.76 13.12
N ILE A 204 -6.32 6.49 13.00
CA ILE A 204 -6.97 5.54 12.09
C ILE A 204 -7.75 4.51 12.91
N LEU A 205 -8.88 4.06 12.37
CA LEU A 205 -9.66 3.01 13.00
C LEU A 205 -8.90 1.68 12.90
N GLU A 206 -8.75 0.99 14.03
CA GLU A 206 -7.82 -0.12 14.20
C GLU A 206 -8.10 -1.30 13.25
N SER A 207 -7.02 -2.03 12.96
CA SER A 207 -6.98 -3.22 12.13
C SER A 207 -7.69 -4.40 12.79
N THR A 208 -8.50 -5.14 12.02
CA THR A 208 -9.05 -6.44 12.48
C THR A 208 -8.03 -7.57 12.36
N THR A 209 -6.74 -7.25 12.48
CA THR A 209 -5.62 -8.18 12.31
C THR A 209 -5.78 -9.38 13.23
N ILE A 210 -5.86 -10.57 12.65
CA ILE A 210 -5.77 -11.83 13.39
C ILE A 210 -4.44 -12.48 12.95
N ALA A 211 -3.56 -12.75 13.92
CA ALA A 211 -2.26 -13.40 13.67
C ALA A 211 -1.38 -12.71 12.60
N GLY A 212 -1.39 -11.38 12.55
CA GLY A 212 -0.57 -10.59 11.61
C GLY A 212 -1.15 -10.45 10.21
N VAL A 213 -2.32 -11.05 9.93
CA VAL A 213 -3.04 -10.90 8.66
C VAL A 213 -4.34 -10.15 8.89
N GLU A 214 -4.59 -9.12 8.09
CA GLU A 214 -5.89 -8.45 8.09
C GLU A 214 -6.75 -9.03 6.96
N PRO A 215 -7.84 -9.74 7.27
CA PRO A 215 -8.71 -10.30 6.25
C PRO A 215 -9.47 -9.18 5.52
N VAL A 216 -9.61 -9.32 4.20
CA VAL A 216 -10.40 -8.38 3.37
C VAL A 216 -11.79 -8.91 2.99
N ILE A 217 -11.99 -10.23 3.06
CA ILE A 217 -13.27 -10.89 2.75
C ILE A 217 -14.31 -10.56 3.82
N ASP A 218 -15.53 -10.25 3.39
CA ASP A 218 -16.66 -9.88 4.26
C ASP A 218 -16.34 -8.73 5.24
N ARG A 219 -15.39 -7.86 4.88
CA ARG A 219 -15.05 -6.65 5.63
C ARG A 219 -15.49 -5.39 4.90
N PRO A 220 -15.84 -4.31 5.63
CA PRO A 220 -15.98 -2.98 5.04
C PRO A 220 -14.77 -2.64 4.16
N LEU A 221 -15.02 -2.11 2.97
CA LEU A 221 -13.93 -1.77 2.04
C LEU A 221 -13.22 -0.49 2.45
N LEU A 222 -13.89 0.37 3.23
CA LEU A 222 -13.36 1.61 3.76
C LEU A 222 -13.65 1.74 5.25
N TYR A 223 -12.68 2.32 5.95
CA TYR A 223 -12.75 2.73 7.34
C TYR A 223 -12.35 4.19 7.44
N ILE A 224 -13.16 5.01 8.08
CA ILE A 224 -12.93 6.45 8.25
C ILE A 224 -13.02 6.79 9.74
N GLN A 225 -12.06 7.56 10.22
CA GLN A 225 -12.08 8.18 11.53
C GLN A 225 -11.93 9.70 11.37
N VAL A 226 -12.85 10.45 11.95
CA VAL A 226 -12.75 11.92 12.05
C VAL A 226 -12.51 12.31 13.50
N THR A 227 -11.27 12.73 13.80
CA THR A 227 -10.86 13.15 15.15
C THR A 227 -10.88 14.67 15.27
N ARG A 228 -11.78 15.21 16.07
CA ARG A 228 -11.89 16.64 16.38
C ARG A 228 -10.76 17.07 17.32
N LEU A 229 -10.15 18.21 17.02
CA LEU A 229 -9.09 18.81 17.81
C LEU A 229 -9.63 20.00 18.61
N LYS A 230 -9.07 20.27 19.80
CA LYS A 230 -9.56 21.33 20.69
C LYS A 230 -9.45 22.74 20.11
N CYS A 231 -8.59 22.93 19.11
CA CYS A 231 -8.44 24.19 18.39
C CYS A 231 -9.54 24.44 17.35
N GLY A 232 -10.46 23.49 17.12
CA GLY A 232 -11.47 23.55 16.06
C GLY A 232 -11.00 22.99 14.71
N GLY A 233 -9.77 22.48 14.64
CA GLY A 233 -9.28 21.67 13.53
C GLY A 233 -9.70 20.20 13.67
N PHE A 234 -9.29 19.35 12.75
CA PHE A 234 -9.57 17.92 12.81
C PHE A 234 -8.54 17.10 12.04
N ILE A 235 -8.51 15.80 12.33
CA ILE A 235 -7.80 14.79 11.56
C ILE A 235 -8.82 13.90 10.86
N PHE A 236 -8.66 13.73 9.55
CA PHE A 236 -9.35 12.72 8.76
C PHE A 236 -8.38 11.57 8.51
N GLY A 237 -8.57 10.47 9.24
CA GLY A 237 -7.84 9.23 9.05
C GLY A 237 -8.70 8.25 8.24
N GLN A 238 -8.08 7.57 7.29
CA GLN A 238 -8.79 6.61 6.44
C GLN A 238 -7.97 5.36 6.20
N ARG A 239 -8.68 4.28 5.89
CA ARG A 239 -8.12 3.03 5.40
C ARG A 239 -9.02 2.49 4.29
N PHE A 240 -8.44 2.15 3.15
CA PHE A 240 -9.17 1.56 2.02
C PHE A 240 -8.56 0.22 1.62
N CYS A 241 -9.41 -0.74 1.28
CA CYS A 241 -8.97 -2.04 0.77
C CYS A 241 -8.31 -1.84 -0.60
N HIS A 242 -7.03 -2.19 -0.70
CA HIS A 242 -6.24 -1.95 -1.90
C HIS A 242 -6.69 -2.83 -3.08
N CYS A 243 -7.49 -3.88 -2.85
CA CYS A 243 -8.14 -4.63 -3.94
C CYS A 243 -9.14 -3.79 -4.75
N VAL A 244 -9.77 -2.78 -4.15
CA VAL A 244 -10.84 -2.03 -4.83
C VAL A 244 -10.39 -0.66 -5.30
N VAL A 245 -9.36 -0.08 -4.71
CA VAL A 245 -8.97 1.30 -4.93
C VAL A 245 -7.45 1.43 -4.83
N ASP A 246 -6.84 2.14 -5.77
CA ASP A 246 -5.46 2.63 -5.64
C ASP A 246 -5.43 4.10 -5.23
N ALA A 247 -4.24 4.66 -4.96
CA ALA A 247 -4.12 6.02 -4.43
C ALA A 247 -4.84 7.09 -5.28
N PRO A 248 -4.69 7.17 -6.62
CA PRO A 248 -5.47 8.10 -7.43
C PRO A 248 -6.99 7.86 -7.36
N GLY A 249 -7.44 6.61 -7.33
CA GLY A 249 -8.85 6.28 -7.16
C GLY A 249 -9.41 6.72 -5.81
N GLY A 250 -8.62 6.57 -4.73
CA GLY A 250 -8.98 7.01 -3.38
C GLY A 250 -9.12 8.52 -3.31
N MET A 251 -8.16 9.23 -3.90
CA MET A 251 -8.19 10.69 -4.03
C MET A 251 -9.40 11.19 -4.84
N GLN A 252 -9.77 10.48 -5.91
CA GLN A 252 -10.98 10.79 -6.68
C GLN A 252 -12.25 10.65 -5.82
N PHE A 253 -12.33 9.59 -5.02
CA PHE A 253 -13.45 9.36 -4.10
C PHE A 253 -13.50 10.40 -2.97
N GLU A 254 -12.36 10.72 -2.34
CA GLU A 254 -12.27 11.75 -1.30
C GLU A 254 -12.67 13.12 -1.84
N LYS A 255 -12.23 13.47 -3.06
CA LYS A 255 -12.66 14.70 -3.73
C LYS A 255 -14.17 14.74 -3.95
N ALA A 256 -14.79 13.61 -4.30
CA ALA A 256 -16.25 13.53 -4.41
C ALA A 256 -16.94 13.80 -3.05
N ILE A 257 -16.38 13.31 -1.94
CA ILE A 257 -16.88 13.65 -0.60
C ILE A 257 -16.74 15.15 -0.34
N CYS A 258 -15.58 15.75 -0.66
CA CYS A 258 -15.33 17.19 -0.50
C CYS A 258 -16.33 18.06 -1.29
N GLU A 259 -16.57 17.74 -2.55
CA GLU A 259 -17.53 18.45 -3.40
C GLU A 259 -18.94 18.40 -2.77
N LEU A 260 -19.38 17.22 -2.33
CA LEU A 260 -20.69 17.05 -1.72
C LEU A 260 -20.79 17.72 -0.33
N ALA A 261 -19.70 17.75 0.43
CA ALA A 261 -19.59 18.44 1.72
C ALA A 261 -19.63 19.98 1.58
N THR A 262 -19.18 20.50 0.43
CA THR A 262 -19.14 21.94 0.14
C THR A 262 -20.39 22.46 -0.59
N GLY A 263 -21.35 21.58 -0.86
CA GLY A 263 -22.68 21.94 -1.37
C GLY A 263 -22.96 21.53 -2.80
N GLU A 264 -22.02 20.87 -3.49
CA GLU A 264 -22.27 20.35 -4.83
C GLU A 264 -23.35 19.26 -4.79
N THR A 265 -24.07 19.13 -5.91
CA THR A 265 -25.17 18.16 -6.03
C THR A 265 -24.68 16.78 -6.48
N SER A 266 -23.58 16.73 -7.22
CA SER A 266 -22.97 15.51 -7.75
C SER A 266 -21.44 15.63 -7.88
N PRO A 267 -20.68 14.53 -7.84
CA PRO A 267 -19.25 14.55 -8.09
C PRO A 267 -18.90 15.06 -9.49
N SER A 268 -17.80 15.81 -9.61
CA SER A 268 -17.29 16.36 -10.89
C SER A 268 -16.77 15.29 -11.85
N VAL A 269 -16.35 14.14 -11.31
CA VAL A 269 -15.93 12.96 -12.07
C VAL A 269 -16.89 11.83 -11.76
N THR A 270 -17.62 11.37 -12.77
CA THR A 270 -18.49 10.20 -12.66
C THR A 270 -17.63 8.94 -12.49
N PRO A 271 -17.80 8.15 -11.40
CA PRO A 271 -17.05 6.92 -11.22
C PRO A 271 -17.35 5.89 -12.31
N ALA A 272 -16.31 5.19 -12.75
CA ALA A 272 -16.41 4.11 -13.73
C ALA A 272 -15.82 2.81 -13.14
N TRP A 273 -16.55 1.70 -13.27
CA TRP A 273 -16.08 0.39 -12.80
C TRP A 273 -14.91 -0.13 -13.65
N GLY A 274 -15.16 -0.35 -14.95
CA GLY A 274 -14.14 -0.58 -15.99
C GLY A 274 -13.14 -1.73 -15.75
N ARG A 275 -13.40 -2.66 -14.84
CA ARG A 275 -12.42 -3.69 -14.42
C ARG A 275 -12.14 -4.73 -15.50
N GLU A 276 -13.04 -4.87 -16.48
CA GLU A 276 -12.93 -5.79 -17.61
C GLU A 276 -11.65 -5.59 -18.44
N MET A 277 -11.12 -4.36 -18.50
CA MET A 277 -9.94 -4.04 -19.31
C MET A 277 -8.61 -4.59 -18.75
N PHE A 278 -8.61 -5.02 -17.48
CA PHE A 278 -7.47 -5.61 -16.79
C PHE A 278 -7.78 -7.03 -16.31
N MET A 279 -8.74 -7.69 -16.96
CA MET A 279 -8.94 -9.13 -16.83
C MET A 279 -7.91 -9.88 -17.65
N ALA A 280 -7.60 -11.11 -17.23
CA ALA A 280 -6.81 -12.04 -18.01
C ALA A 280 -7.47 -12.31 -19.36
N ARG A 281 -6.63 -12.56 -20.35
CA ARG A 281 -7.02 -12.96 -21.70
C ARG A 281 -7.54 -14.39 -21.69
N ASP A 282 -8.28 -14.74 -22.74
CA ASP A 282 -8.76 -16.12 -22.96
C ASP A 282 -8.22 -16.66 -24.30
N PRO A 283 -7.26 -17.61 -24.30
CA PRO A 283 -6.58 -18.16 -23.12
C PRO A 283 -5.54 -17.19 -22.53
N PRO A 284 -5.23 -17.30 -21.22
CA PRO A 284 -4.20 -16.48 -20.60
C PRO A 284 -2.81 -16.86 -21.12
N ARG A 285 -1.94 -15.86 -21.32
CA ARG A 285 -0.60 -16.04 -21.87
C ARG A 285 0.44 -15.14 -21.19
N LEU A 286 1.47 -15.75 -20.60
CA LEU A 286 2.64 -15.01 -20.12
C LEU A 286 3.49 -14.49 -21.29
N SER A 287 3.48 -13.18 -21.51
CA SER A 287 4.31 -12.48 -22.50
C SER A 287 5.65 -12.02 -21.91
N TYR A 288 5.76 -11.91 -20.58
CA TYR A 288 6.92 -11.33 -19.90
C TYR A 288 7.40 -12.18 -18.70
N PRO A 289 8.65 -12.01 -18.23
CA PRO A 289 9.20 -12.78 -17.12
C PRO A 289 8.57 -12.48 -15.75
N HIS A 290 8.01 -11.28 -15.58
CA HIS A 290 7.39 -10.81 -14.34
C HIS A 290 8.26 -10.99 -13.09
N LEU A 291 9.48 -10.45 -13.13
CA LEU A 291 10.46 -10.54 -12.03
C LEU A 291 9.91 -9.97 -10.70
N GLU A 292 8.96 -9.06 -10.76
CA GLU A 292 8.25 -8.50 -9.61
C GLU A 292 7.52 -9.57 -8.76
N TYR A 293 7.29 -10.79 -9.28
CA TYR A 293 6.67 -11.92 -8.58
C TYR A 293 7.58 -13.15 -8.48
N ARG A 294 8.90 -12.97 -8.61
CA ARG A 294 9.90 -14.06 -8.58
C ARG A 294 11.05 -13.69 -7.68
N ASP A 295 11.22 -14.32 -6.53
CA ASP A 295 12.40 -14.01 -5.71
C ASP A 295 13.71 -14.32 -6.47
N PRO A 296 14.74 -13.48 -6.35
CA PRO A 296 16.07 -13.80 -6.87
C PRO A 296 16.64 -15.06 -6.20
N ALA A 297 17.51 -15.78 -6.92
CA ALA A 297 18.19 -16.96 -6.41
C ALA A 297 19.09 -16.63 -5.19
N GLY A 298 19.41 -17.63 -4.35
CA GLY A 298 20.27 -17.44 -3.16
C GLY A 298 19.53 -17.46 -1.81
N GLY A 299 18.24 -17.78 -1.81
CA GLY A 299 17.46 -18.04 -0.59
C GLY A 299 17.04 -16.78 0.18
N PRO A 300 16.22 -16.94 1.23
CA PRO A 300 15.52 -15.84 1.92
C PRO A 300 16.39 -15.11 2.95
N HIS A 301 17.71 -15.35 2.98
CA HIS A 301 18.65 -14.73 3.92
C HIS A 301 18.97 -13.28 3.53
N ASP A 302 17.92 -12.48 3.33
CA ASP A 302 18.05 -11.05 3.11
C ASP A 302 18.07 -10.33 4.46
N ARG A 303 19.16 -9.60 4.68
CA ARG A 303 19.38 -8.74 5.85
C ARG A 303 18.19 -7.83 6.17
N MET A 304 17.50 -7.31 5.15
CA MET A 304 16.32 -6.45 5.36
C MET A 304 15.12 -7.22 5.93
N LEU A 305 14.95 -8.48 5.54
CA LEU A 305 13.84 -9.33 5.99
C LEU A 305 14.12 -9.95 7.36
N THR A 306 15.38 -10.12 7.74
CA THR A 306 15.78 -10.76 9.00
C THR A 306 16.12 -9.79 10.15
N THR A 307 16.33 -8.50 9.86
CA THR A 307 16.66 -7.50 10.90
C THR A 307 15.42 -7.19 11.75
N ALA A 308 15.56 -7.26 13.07
CA ALA A 308 14.47 -6.98 13.99
C ALA A 308 14.02 -5.50 13.90
N PRO A 309 12.71 -5.19 14.01
CA PRO A 309 12.22 -3.81 13.94
C PRO A 309 12.87 -2.84 14.94
N SER A 310 13.32 -3.32 16.12
CA SER A 310 14.04 -2.51 17.13
C SER A 310 15.41 -2.02 16.65
N ASP A 311 16.02 -2.78 15.74
CA ASP A 311 17.38 -2.56 15.24
C ASP A 311 17.39 -1.77 13.92
N MET A 312 16.21 -1.36 13.45
CA MET A 312 16.05 -0.49 12.30
C MET A 312 16.11 0.99 12.72
N ALA A 313 16.82 1.80 11.94
CA ALA A 313 16.77 3.25 11.97
C ALA A 313 15.79 3.77 10.92
N ARG A 314 15.14 4.90 11.20
CA ARG A 314 14.26 5.62 10.27
C ARG A 314 14.73 7.05 10.14
N VAL A 315 15.07 7.48 8.93
CA VAL A 315 15.56 8.82 8.63
C VAL A 315 14.93 9.32 7.34
N PRO A 316 14.22 10.46 7.35
CA PRO A 316 13.73 11.08 6.13
C PRO A 316 14.89 11.74 5.37
N PHE A 317 14.98 11.48 4.07
CA PHE A 317 15.92 12.14 3.16
C PHE A 317 15.17 13.11 2.25
N PHE A 318 15.67 14.34 2.15
CA PHE A 318 15.08 15.38 1.32
C PHE A 318 15.96 15.62 0.08
N PHE A 319 15.35 15.51 -1.09
CA PHE A 319 15.98 15.77 -2.39
C PHE A 319 15.38 17.05 -2.98
N GLY A 320 16.00 18.18 -2.64
CA GLY A 320 15.64 19.51 -3.12
C GLY A 320 16.32 19.87 -4.44
N PRO A 321 16.19 21.13 -4.90
CA PRO A 321 16.82 21.60 -6.14
C PRO A 321 18.33 21.32 -6.19
N ARG A 322 19.05 21.53 -5.09
CA ARG A 322 20.49 21.29 -4.96
C ARG A 322 20.85 19.81 -5.12
N GLU A 323 20.20 18.92 -4.38
CA GLU A 323 20.46 17.48 -4.46
C GLU A 323 20.13 16.94 -5.85
N ILE A 324 19.04 17.40 -6.47
CA ILE A 324 18.68 17.03 -7.84
C ILE A 324 19.70 17.55 -8.85
N ALA A 325 20.27 18.74 -8.65
CA ALA A 325 21.34 19.27 -9.51
C ALA A 325 22.61 18.40 -9.41
N GLY A 326 23.03 18.04 -8.19
CA GLY A 326 24.18 17.14 -7.97
C GLY A 326 23.99 15.75 -8.61
N LEU A 327 22.78 15.18 -8.54
CA LEU A 327 22.46 13.92 -9.22
C LEU A 327 22.49 14.06 -10.74
N ARG A 328 22.00 15.19 -11.28
CA ARG A 328 22.04 15.46 -12.74
C ARG A 328 23.45 15.60 -13.28
N GLN A 329 24.36 16.21 -12.52
CA GLN A 329 25.77 16.33 -12.92
C GLN A 329 26.48 14.97 -13.03
N ARG A 330 26.00 13.96 -12.30
CA ARG A 330 26.50 12.57 -12.35
C ARG A 330 25.76 11.69 -13.36
N ALA A 331 24.71 12.20 -13.98
CA ALA A 331 24.04 11.49 -15.06
C ALA A 331 24.85 11.64 -16.36
N PRO A 332 24.83 10.64 -17.27
CA PRO A 332 25.52 10.74 -18.55
C PRO A 332 25.09 11.99 -19.35
N PRO A 333 26.02 12.71 -20.01
CA PRO A 333 25.69 13.89 -20.79
C PRO A 333 24.59 13.62 -21.82
N GLY A 334 23.58 14.50 -21.86
CA GLY A 334 22.44 14.38 -22.79
C GLY A 334 21.35 13.40 -22.33
N MET A 335 21.55 12.64 -21.24
CA MET A 335 20.51 11.76 -20.72
C MET A 335 19.39 12.58 -20.06
N ARG A 336 18.17 12.48 -20.61
CA ARG A 336 16.98 13.12 -20.01
C ARG A 336 16.44 12.24 -18.89
N CYS A 337 16.62 12.64 -17.64
CA CYS A 337 16.11 11.91 -16.47
C CYS A 337 14.97 12.66 -15.78
N SER A 338 13.91 11.94 -15.42
CA SER A 338 12.90 12.47 -14.50
C SER A 338 13.46 12.58 -13.07
N ARG A 339 12.80 13.37 -12.22
CA ARG A 339 13.19 13.46 -10.81
C ARG A 339 13.07 12.10 -10.10
N PHE A 340 12.00 11.37 -10.40
CA PHE A 340 11.82 10.00 -9.91
C PHE A 340 13.01 9.11 -10.30
N GLU A 341 13.40 9.09 -11.57
CA GLU A 341 14.53 8.26 -12.05
C GLU A 341 15.84 8.58 -11.32
N LEU A 342 16.15 9.87 -11.12
CA LEU A 342 17.36 10.30 -10.39
C LEU A 342 17.36 9.84 -8.94
N VAL A 343 16.26 10.08 -8.22
CA VAL A 343 16.15 9.73 -6.80
C VAL A 343 16.11 8.22 -6.60
N ALA A 344 15.35 7.49 -7.44
CA ALA A 344 15.24 6.04 -7.36
C ALA A 344 16.57 5.34 -7.65
N ALA A 345 17.31 5.77 -8.68
CA ALA A 345 18.64 5.24 -9.00
C ALA A 345 19.65 5.53 -7.87
N CYS A 346 19.66 6.76 -7.34
CA CYS A 346 20.50 7.14 -6.22
C CYS A 346 20.24 6.25 -5.00
N ILE A 347 18.98 6.13 -4.58
CA ILE A 347 18.62 5.38 -3.37
C ILE A 347 18.88 3.90 -3.57
N TRP A 348 18.55 3.31 -4.72
CA TRP A 348 18.80 1.90 -4.98
C TRP A 348 20.28 1.55 -4.89
N ARG A 349 21.14 2.36 -5.51
CA ARG A 349 22.60 2.19 -5.45
C ARG A 349 23.12 2.38 -4.02
N SER A 350 22.79 3.49 -3.36
CA SER A 350 23.24 3.78 -1.99
C SER A 350 22.77 2.74 -0.98
N ARG A 351 21.52 2.26 -1.11
CA ARG A 351 20.94 1.21 -0.25
C ARG A 351 21.67 -0.11 -0.42
N THR A 352 21.98 -0.49 -1.66
CA THR A 352 22.75 -1.71 -1.96
C THR A 352 24.14 -1.65 -1.35
N ALA A 353 24.87 -0.54 -1.55
CA ALA A 353 26.20 -0.34 -0.98
C ALA A 353 26.19 -0.39 0.56
N ALA A 354 25.21 0.25 1.18
CA ALA A 354 25.08 0.30 2.64
C ALA A 354 24.75 -1.07 3.27
N LEU A 355 23.90 -1.86 2.61
CA LEU A 355 23.50 -3.19 3.10
C LEU A 355 24.60 -4.24 2.93
N GLY A 356 25.55 -4.03 2.01
CA GLY A 356 26.74 -4.86 1.88
C GLY A 356 26.46 -6.28 1.41
N TYR A 357 25.52 -6.44 0.47
CA TYR A 357 25.27 -7.72 -0.21
C TYR A 357 26.53 -8.21 -0.94
N SER A 358 26.64 -9.53 -1.12
CA SER A 358 27.78 -10.12 -1.85
C SER A 358 27.74 -9.67 -3.31
N PRO A 359 28.90 -9.44 -3.97
CA PRO A 359 28.94 -8.87 -5.31
C PRO A 359 28.11 -9.60 -6.37
N GLU A 360 27.94 -10.92 -6.24
CA GLU A 360 27.24 -11.80 -7.16
C GLU A 360 25.73 -11.87 -6.90
N GLU A 361 25.26 -11.36 -5.75
CA GLU A 361 23.84 -11.39 -5.40
C GLU A 361 23.05 -10.41 -6.25
N GLU A 362 21.97 -10.90 -6.85
CA GLU A 362 21.03 -10.04 -7.57
C GLU A 362 20.23 -9.20 -6.57
N VAL A 363 20.26 -7.88 -6.80
CA VAL A 363 19.51 -6.87 -6.07
C VAL A 363 18.55 -6.17 -7.02
N ARG A 364 17.40 -5.76 -6.51
CA ARG A 364 16.31 -5.24 -7.34
C ARG A 364 15.73 -3.96 -6.79
N LEU A 365 15.33 -3.09 -7.71
CA LEU A 365 14.42 -1.99 -7.45
C LEU A 365 13.12 -2.28 -8.19
N SER A 366 12.03 -2.46 -7.44
CA SER A 366 10.68 -2.57 -7.96
C SER A 366 9.94 -1.25 -7.75
N PHE A 367 9.16 -0.81 -8.73
CA PHE A 367 8.36 0.41 -8.60
C PHE A 367 7.09 0.38 -9.42
N ILE A 368 6.13 1.19 -8.99
CA ILE A 368 4.82 1.31 -9.62
C ILE A 368 4.91 2.16 -10.89
N VAL A 369 4.39 1.65 -12.00
CA VAL A 369 4.18 2.41 -13.24
C VAL A 369 2.68 2.59 -13.48
N ASN A 370 2.21 3.82 -13.31
CA ASN A 370 0.81 4.18 -13.44
C ASN A 370 0.35 4.14 -14.91
N ALA A 371 -0.82 3.54 -15.14
CA ALA A 371 -1.48 3.45 -16.44
C ALA A 371 -2.33 4.68 -16.76
N ARG A 372 -2.75 5.46 -15.75
CA ARG A 372 -3.56 6.68 -15.95
C ARG A 372 -2.82 7.72 -16.80
N GLY A 373 -3.56 8.34 -17.71
CA GLY A 373 -3.05 9.40 -18.60
C GLY A 373 -2.23 8.90 -19.80
N ARG A 374 -2.11 7.59 -19.99
CA ARG A 374 -1.42 6.99 -21.13
C ARG A 374 -2.39 6.73 -22.27
N ALA A 375 -2.11 7.31 -23.44
CA ALA A 375 -3.00 7.24 -24.60
C ALA A 375 -3.16 5.82 -25.18
N ASP A 376 -2.20 4.93 -24.94
CA ASP A 376 -2.23 3.53 -25.38
C ASP A 376 -3.07 2.61 -24.49
N ILE A 377 -3.60 3.11 -23.36
CA ILE A 377 -4.37 2.33 -22.40
C ILE A 377 -5.81 2.85 -22.37
N PRO A 378 -6.82 2.01 -22.65
CA PRO A 378 -8.22 2.44 -22.80
C PRO A 378 -8.90 2.66 -21.44
N LEU A 379 -8.30 3.50 -20.58
CA LEU A 379 -8.74 3.70 -19.20
C LEU A 379 -9.84 4.77 -19.12
N PRO A 380 -11.04 4.45 -18.60
CA PRO A 380 -12.09 5.45 -18.37
C PRO A 380 -11.61 6.55 -17.43
N GLN A 381 -12.04 7.80 -17.68
CA GLN A 381 -11.66 8.96 -16.86
C GLN A 381 -11.98 8.77 -15.36
N GLY A 382 -13.13 8.14 -15.06
CA GLY A 382 -13.58 7.90 -13.69
C GLY A 382 -13.10 6.59 -13.06
N PHE A 383 -12.15 5.88 -13.68
CA PHE A 383 -11.66 4.60 -13.18
C PHE A 383 -10.91 4.75 -11.86
N TYR A 384 -11.41 4.08 -10.82
CA TYR A 384 -10.89 4.18 -9.46
C TYR A 384 -10.24 2.89 -8.93
N GLY A 385 -10.19 1.81 -9.70
CA GLY A 385 -9.48 0.58 -9.34
C GLY A 385 -7.96 0.70 -9.45
N ASN A 386 -7.24 -0.41 -9.31
CA ASN A 386 -5.80 -0.44 -9.54
C ASN A 386 -5.49 -0.30 -11.04
N ALA A 387 -4.84 0.79 -11.42
CA ALA A 387 -4.41 1.03 -12.80
C ALA A 387 -2.90 1.18 -12.87
N PHE A 388 -2.16 0.14 -12.47
CA PHE A 388 -0.71 0.13 -12.53
C PHE A 388 -0.16 -1.29 -12.62
N ALA A 389 1.13 -1.40 -12.97
CA ALA A 389 1.91 -2.60 -12.75
C ALA A 389 3.18 -2.24 -11.96
N TYR A 390 3.72 -3.23 -11.25
CA TYR A 390 5.09 -3.16 -10.77
C TYR A 390 6.04 -3.51 -11.92
N SER A 391 7.16 -2.81 -11.99
CA SER A 391 8.27 -3.13 -12.90
C SER A 391 9.58 -3.15 -12.13
N VAL A 392 10.55 -3.94 -12.62
CA VAL A 392 11.79 -4.25 -11.91
C VAL A 392 13.01 -3.81 -12.72
N ALA A 393 13.87 -3.03 -12.09
CA ALA A 393 15.27 -2.91 -12.45
C ALA A 393 16.07 -3.90 -11.60
N ALA A 394 16.97 -4.67 -12.24
CA ALA A 394 17.77 -5.71 -11.59
C ALA A 394 19.24 -5.58 -12.03
N ALA A 395 20.15 -5.86 -11.11
CA ALA A 395 21.59 -5.95 -11.34
C ALA A 395 22.22 -6.82 -10.24
N THR A 396 23.45 -7.29 -10.44
CA THR A 396 24.24 -7.79 -9.32
C THR A 396 24.67 -6.65 -8.41
N ALA A 397 24.86 -6.91 -7.11
CA ALA A 397 25.29 -5.88 -6.17
C ALA A 397 26.65 -5.27 -6.55
N GLY A 398 27.56 -6.08 -7.10
CA GLY A 398 28.88 -5.65 -7.56
C GLY A 398 28.80 -4.71 -8.76
N GLU A 399 27.99 -5.03 -9.78
CA GLU A 399 27.78 -4.15 -10.92
C GLU A 399 27.12 -2.83 -10.51
N LEU A 400 26.09 -2.89 -9.65
CA LEU A 400 25.35 -1.69 -9.24
C LEU A 400 26.20 -0.73 -8.41
N THR A 401 27.01 -1.26 -7.48
CA THR A 401 27.83 -0.45 -6.58
C THR A 401 29.17 -0.03 -7.20
N GLY A 402 29.75 -0.89 -8.07
CA GLY A 402 30.94 -0.58 -8.85
C GLY A 402 30.70 0.36 -10.03
N GLY A 403 29.47 0.38 -10.56
CA GLY A 403 29.05 1.30 -11.62
C GLY A 403 28.77 2.74 -11.13
N ASP A 404 28.70 3.66 -12.08
CA ASP A 404 28.29 5.05 -11.84
C ASP A 404 26.77 5.18 -11.68
N LEU A 405 26.28 6.39 -11.41
CA LEU A 405 24.84 6.65 -11.32
C LEU A 405 24.14 6.43 -12.68
N GLY A 406 24.85 6.60 -13.79
CA GLY A 406 24.36 6.38 -15.15
C GLY A 406 23.91 4.94 -15.38
N TYR A 407 24.71 3.96 -14.93
CA TYR A 407 24.35 2.55 -15.02
C TYR A 407 23.01 2.25 -14.32
N ALA A 408 22.84 2.71 -13.08
CA ALA A 408 21.58 2.55 -12.35
C ALA A 408 20.41 3.26 -13.06
N LEU A 409 20.64 4.47 -13.59
CA LEU A 409 19.64 5.23 -14.33
C LEU A 409 19.15 4.49 -15.58
N GLU A 410 20.05 3.90 -16.37
CA GLU A 410 19.68 3.15 -17.58
C GLU A 410 18.75 1.99 -17.25
N LEU A 411 19.05 1.23 -16.19
CA LEU A 411 18.22 0.12 -15.72
C LEU A 411 16.84 0.59 -15.26
N VAL A 412 16.77 1.66 -14.46
CA VAL A 412 15.49 2.23 -14.00
C VAL A 412 14.65 2.72 -15.19
N LYS A 413 15.26 3.40 -16.15
CA LYS A 413 14.57 3.90 -17.34
C LYS A 413 14.05 2.75 -18.21
N LYS A 414 14.88 1.74 -18.44
CA LYS A 414 14.50 0.54 -19.20
C LYS A 414 13.31 -0.18 -18.55
N ALA A 415 13.38 -0.40 -17.23
CA ALA A 415 12.30 -1.02 -16.48
C ALA A 415 11.00 -0.21 -16.56
N LYS A 416 11.08 1.13 -16.39
CA LYS A 416 9.92 2.02 -16.47
C LYS A 416 9.26 2.01 -17.85
N SER A 417 10.06 2.03 -18.91
CA SER A 417 9.58 2.01 -20.30
C SER A 417 9.04 0.65 -20.76
N ALA A 418 9.32 -0.44 -20.04
CA ALA A 418 8.85 -1.77 -20.39
C ALA A 418 7.34 -1.97 -20.18
N VAL A 419 6.73 -1.20 -19.29
CA VAL A 419 5.30 -1.34 -18.98
C VAL A 419 4.49 -0.78 -20.13
N THR A 420 3.80 -1.65 -20.85
CA THR A 420 2.82 -1.34 -21.91
C THR A 420 1.45 -1.84 -21.51
N TYR A 421 0.43 -1.61 -22.33
CA TYR A 421 -0.85 -2.27 -22.11
C TYR A 421 -0.74 -3.81 -22.18
N ASP A 422 0.06 -4.36 -23.10
CA ASP A 422 0.30 -5.82 -23.15
C ASP A 422 1.02 -6.33 -21.89
N TYR A 423 1.90 -5.53 -21.28
CA TYR A 423 2.53 -5.86 -20.01
C TYR A 423 1.48 -5.98 -18.89
N LEU A 424 0.54 -5.03 -18.79
CA LEU A 424 -0.56 -5.08 -17.82
C LEU A 424 -1.45 -6.31 -18.02
N LEU A 425 -1.80 -6.64 -19.27
CA LEU A 425 -2.55 -7.86 -19.58
C LEU A 425 -1.78 -9.13 -19.25
N SER A 426 -0.45 -9.14 -19.44
CA SER A 426 0.40 -10.25 -19.04
C SER A 426 0.49 -10.40 -17.51
N VAL A 427 0.44 -9.31 -16.74
CA VAL A 427 0.29 -9.36 -15.27
C VAL A 427 -1.06 -9.98 -14.91
N ALA A 428 -2.15 -9.57 -15.56
CA ALA A 428 -3.47 -10.15 -15.34
C ALA A 428 -3.48 -11.67 -15.62
N ASP A 429 -2.86 -12.10 -16.72
CA ASP A 429 -2.70 -13.52 -17.07
C ASP A 429 -1.89 -14.28 -16.01
N LEU A 430 -0.83 -13.68 -15.48
CA LEU A 430 -0.02 -14.26 -14.41
C LEU A 430 -0.85 -14.52 -13.15
N MET A 431 -1.72 -13.59 -12.77
CA MET A 431 -2.58 -13.76 -11.59
C MET A 431 -3.49 -14.97 -11.72
N VAL A 432 -4.00 -15.24 -12.93
CA VAL A 432 -4.84 -16.41 -13.19
C VAL A 432 -4.01 -17.69 -13.28
N LEU A 433 -2.92 -17.68 -14.07
CA LEU A 433 -2.11 -18.87 -14.35
C LEU A 433 -1.38 -19.41 -13.13
N GLU A 434 -0.98 -18.54 -12.21
CA GLU A 434 -0.15 -18.90 -11.06
C GLU A 434 -0.85 -18.71 -9.71
N GLY A 435 -2.16 -18.47 -9.75
CA GLY A 435 -2.98 -18.39 -8.56
C GLY A 435 -2.63 -17.20 -7.67
N ARG A 436 -2.42 -16.02 -8.27
CA ARG A 436 -2.17 -14.71 -7.62
C ARG A 436 -0.91 -14.75 -6.73
N PRO A 437 0.30 -14.83 -7.32
CA PRO A 437 1.54 -14.87 -6.54
C PRO A 437 1.76 -13.57 -5.75
N LEU A 438 2.46 -13.68 -4.62
CA LEU A 438 2.96 -12.53 -3.87
C LEU A 438 4.15 -11.88 -4.59
N PHE A 439 4.41 -10.61 -4.27
CA PHE A 439 5.59 -9.90 -4.76
C PHE A 439 6.89 -10.54 -4.27
N ALA A 440 7.92 -10.46 -5.10
CA ALA A 440 9.29 -10.72 -4.68
C ALA A 440 9.73 -9.67 -3.66
N LEU A 441 10.24 -10.13 -2.51
CA LEU A 441 10.72 -9.25 -1.43
C LEU A 441 12.22 -9.42 -1.17
N THR A 442 12.78 -10.58 -1.53
CA THR A 442 14.19 -10.89 -1.27
C THR A 442 15.08 -9.93 -2.06
N ARG A 443 15.94 -9.19 -1.35
CA ARG A 443 16.88 -8.19 -1.90
C ARG A 443 16.21 -7.20 -2.86
N THR A 444 14.92 -6.95 -2.64
CA THR A 444 14.09 -6.10 -3.48
C THR A 444 13.68 -4.87 -2.69
N TYR A 445 13.97 -3.69 -3.24
CA TYR A 445 13.51 -2.41 -2.72
C TYR A 445 12.30 -1.94 -3.51
N ILE A 446 11.17 -1.73 -2.85
CA ILE A 446 9.92 -1.34 -3.49
C ILE A 446 9.65 0.15 -3.28
N VAL A 447 9.37 0.88 -4.36
CA VAL A 447 9.07 2.31 -4.31
C VAL A 447 7.67 2.58 -4.88
N SER A 448 6.89 3.34 -4.13
CA SER A 448 5.64 3.95 -4.58
C SER A 448 5.78 5.47 -4.63
N ASP A 449 5.72 6.05 -5.83
CA ASP A 449 5.75 7.51 -5.99
C ASP A 449 4.34 8.08 -5.88
N VAL A 450 4.06 8.70 -4.74
CA VAL A 450 2.78 9.35 -4.44
C VAL A 450 2.90 10.88 -4.48
N SER A 451 4.00 11.39 -5.03
CA SER A 451 4.31 12.82 -5.10
C SER A 451 3.32 13.62 -5.98
N HIS A 452 2.51 12.91 -6.77
CA HIS A 452 1.45 13.47 -7.63
C HIS A 452 0.03 13.06 -7.22
N ALA A 453 -0.15 12.39 -6.08
CA ALA A 453 -1.48 11.95 -5.63
C ALA A 453 -2.39 13.13 -5.22
N GLY A 454 -1.83 14.28 -4.87
CA GLY A 454 -2.61 15.49 -4.56
C GLY A 454 -3.27 15.46 -3.17
N PHE A 455 -2.75 14.70 -2.21
CA PHE A 455 -3.33 14.56 -0.86
C PHE A 455 -3.70 15.88 -0.19
N LYS A 456 -2.88 16.94 -0.32
CA LYS A 456 -3.18 18.24 0.31
C LYS A 456 -4.36 19.00 -0.32
N SER A 457 -4.80 18.59 -1.52
CA SER A 457 -5.91 19.21 -2.24
C SER A 457 -7.29 18.68 -1.83
N VAL A 458 -7.36 17.69 -0.94
CA VAL A 458 -8.61 17.29 -0.29
C VAL A 458 -9.04 18.44 0.62
N ASP A 459 -10.19 19.04 0.34
CA ASP A 459 -10.74 20.16 1.11
C ASP A 459 -12.21 19.92 1.43
N PHE A 460 -12.50 19.52 2.67
CA PHE A 460 -13.87 19.34 3.18
C PHE A 460 -14.60 20.67 3.47
N GLY A 461 -14.04 21.80 3.04
CA GLY A 461 -14.47 23.17 3.32
C GLY A 461 -13.66 23.88 4.41
N TRP A 462 -12.61 23.24 4.94
CA TRP A 462 -11.73 23.81 5.97
C TRP A 462 -10.42 24.38 5.38
N GLY A 463 -10.24 24.32 4.07
CA GLY A 463 -9.01 24.69 3.36
C GLY A 463 -8.08 23.49 3.16
N GLU A 464 -6.91 23.75 2.57
CA GLU A 464 -5.90 22.72 2.34
C GLU A 464 -5.42 22.06 3.63
N ALA A 465 -5.16 20.75 3.56
CA ALA A 465 -4.60 20.01 4.67
C ALA A 465 -3.15 20.45 4.96
N VAL A 466 -2.83 20.65 6.24
CA VAL A 466 -1.46 20.93 6.72
C VAL A 466 -0.55 19.76 6.38
N TYR A 467 -1.02 18.57 6.71
CA TYR A 467 -0.47 17.28 6.29
C TYR A 467 -1.54 16.55 5.49
N GLY A 468 -1.16 15.98 4.36
CA GLY A 468 -1.97 15.04 3.60
C GLY A 468 -1.05 14.01 3.01
N GLY A 469 -1.28 12.73 3.31
CA GLY A 469 -0.45 11.66 2.76
C GLY A 469 -0.57 10.34 3.50
N PRO A 470 0.34 9.40 3.20
CA PRO A 470 0.38 8.10 3.85
C PRO A 470 0.48 8.21 5.37
N ALA A 471 -0.20 7.33 6.10
CA ALA A 471 -0.06 7.25 7.56
C ALA A 471 1.31 6.67 7.97
N LYS A 472 1.83 5.74 7.15
CA LYS A 472 3.04 4.95 7.39
C LYS A 472 4.16 5.31 6.40
N GLY A 473 5.42 5.05 6.77
CA GLY A 473 6.59 5.28 5.90
C GLY A 473 6.69 4.35 4.67
N GLY A 474 5.85 3.32 4.61
CA GLY A 474 5.77 2.33 3.54
C GLY A 474 4.64 1.33 3.82
N GLU A 475 4.27 0.55 2.81
CA GLU A 475 3.26 -0.52 2.93
C GLU A 475 3.88 -1.88 3.23
N GLY A 476 3.03 -2.78 3.72
CA GLY A 476 3.38 -4.15 4.06
C GLY A 476 3.90 -4.32 5.49
N PRO A 477 4.13 -5.57 5.91
CA PRO A 477 4.48 -5.90 7.29
C PRO A 477 5.95 -5.64 7.64
N LEU A 478 6.82 -5.44 6.64
CA LEU A 478 8.27 -5.34 6.83
C LEU A 478 8.77 -3.90 6.66
N PRO A 479 9.27 -3.26 7.75
CA PRO A 479 9.82 -1.91 7.68
C PRO A 479 10.97 -1.78 6.67
N GLY A 480 10.93 -0.76 5.81
CA GLY A 480 12.04 -0.40 4.93
C GLY A 480 12.19 -1.24 3.66
N VAL A 481 11.30 -2.21 3.42
CA VAL A 481 11.19 -2.91 2.13
C VAL A 481 10.46 -2.03 1.11
N THR A 482 9.35 -1.41 1.53
CA THR A 482 8.57 -0.48 0.72
C THR A 482 8.74 0.94 1.25
N ASN A 483 8.86 1.92 0.36
CA ASN A 483 8.86 3.33 0.73
C ASN A 483 8.05 4.21 -0.23
N TYR A 484 7.55 5.32 0.32
CA TYR A 484 6.88 6.36 -0.45
C TYR A 484 7.86 7.45 -0.89
N PHE A 485 7.73 7.91 -2.13
CA PHE A 485 8.29 9.20 -2.55
C PHE A 485 7.15 10.22 -2.52
N SER A 486 7.32 11.26 -1.71
CA SER A 486 6.30 12.29 -1.50
C SER A 486 6.85 13.69 -1.79
N ARG A 487 5.97 14.64 -2.13
CA ARG A 487 6.36 16.07 -2.14
C ARG A 487 6.31 16.62 -0.73
N ALA A 488 7.33 17.37 -0.36
CA ALA A 488 7.42 18.10 0.88
C ALA A 488 8.11 19.45 0.66
N LYS A 489 7.92 20.38 1.58
CA LYS A 489 8.69 21.62 1.66
C LYS A 489 9.67 21.51 2.82
N ASN A 490 10.92 21.92 2.61
CA ASN A 490 11.86 22.03 3.73
C ASN A 490 11.59 23.30 4.55
N GLY A 491 12.32 23.49 5.64
CA GLY A 491 12.19 24.69 6.50
C GLY A 491 12.52 26.03 5.81
N LYS A 492 13.07 26.01 4.58
CA LYS A 492 13.28 27.20 3.74
C LYS A 492 12.15 27.42 2.73
N GLY A 493 11.12 26.57 2.73
CA GLY A 493 10.01 26.60 1.79
C GLY A 493 10.31 26.00 0.43
N GLU A 494 11.48 25.38 0.23
CA GLU A 494 11.85 24.76 -1.05
C GLU A 494 11.11 23.44 -1.22
N GLU A 495 10.52 23.22 -2.39
CA GLU A 495 9.87 21.96 -2.72
C GLU A 495 10.89 20.90 -3.14
N GLY A 496 10.77 19.71 -2.57
CA GLY A 496 11.62 18.57 -2.88
C GLY A 496 10.86 17.26 -2.84
N THR A 497 11.58 16.17 -3.12
CA THR A 497 11.10 14.82 -2.86
C THR A 497 11.59 14.37 -1.49
N VAL A 498 10.69 13.95 -0.61
CA VAL A 498 11.05 13.35 0.68
C VAL A 498 10.93 11.83 0.59
N VAL A 499 11.88 11.11 1.19
CA VAL A 499 11.89 9.65 1.23
C VAL A 499 12.16 9.16 2.66
N PRO A 500 11.21 8.46 3.32
CA PRO A 500 11.31 7.99 4.69
C PRO A 500 12.12 6.69 4.80
N ILE A 501 13.43 6.74 4.57
CA ILE A 501 14.29 5.55 4.53
C ILE A 501 14.30 4.83 5.88
N CYS A 502 14.13 3.52 5.84
CA CYS A 502 14.26 2.64 7.00
C CYS A 502 15.24 1.51 6.67
N LEU A 503 16.31 1.39 7.45
CA LEU A 503 17.41 0.43 7.25
C LEU A 503 17.93 -0.07 8.61
N PRO A 504 18.66 -1.20 8.66
CA PRO A 504 19.43 -1.57 9.84
C PRO A 504 20.29 -0.40 10.34
N ARG A 505 20.34 -0.16 11.65
CA ARG A 505 21.02 1.02 12.24
C ARG A 505 22.45 1.19 11.73
N ASP A 506 23.20 0.09 11.65
CA ASP A 506 24.59 0.08 11.19
C ASP A 506 24.75 0.29 9.66
N ALA A 507 23.69 0.07 8.87
CA ALA A 507 23.65 0.40 7.45
C ALA A 507 23.25 1.87 7.22
N MET A 508 22.46 2.49 8.11
CA MET A 508 21.95 3.85 7.92
C MET A 508 23.08 4.90 7.79
N GLU A 509 24.13 4.79 8.61
CA GLU A 509 25.27 5.73 8.55
C GLU A 509 25.99 5.65 7.20
N LYS A 510 26.24 4.43 6.69
CA LYS A 510 26.84 4.21 5.36
C LYS A 510 25.94 4.73 4.25
N PHE A 511 24.63 4.47 4.36
CA PHE A 511 23.65 4.95 3.40
C PHE A 511 23.65 6.47 3.30
N GLN A 512 23.72 7.16 4.44
CA GLN A 512 23.80 8.62 4.47
C GLN A 512 25.04 9.13 3.73
N LEU A 513 26.21 8.54 3.97
CA LEU A 513 27.45 8.92 3.27
C LEU A 513 27.36 8.68 1.75
N GLU A 514 26.79 7.54 1.33
CA GLU A 514 26.58 7.23 -0.09
C GLU A 514 25.67 8.25 -0.78
N VAL A 515 24.54 8.61 -0.16
CA VAL A 515 23.62 9.62 -0.70
C VAL A 515 24.31 10.98 -0.78
N GLN A 516 25.02 11.39 0.29
CA GLN A 516 25.78 12.64 0.31
C GLN A 516 26.78 12.72 -0.85
N GLY A 517 27.54 11.65 -1.08
CA GLY A 517 28.52 11.58 -2.16
C GLY A 517 27.91 11.71 -3.56
N LEU A 518 26.67 11.23 -3.76
CA LEU A 518 25.95 11.34 -5.04
C LEU A 518 25.23 12.69 -5.20
N THR A 519 24.80 13.33 -4.12
CA THR A 519 24.01 14.57 -4.17
C THR A 519 24.85 15.85 -4.05
N ALA A 520 26.12 15.77 -3.63
CA ALA A 520 27.00 16.93 -3.55
C ALA A 520 27.24 17.53 -4.95
N GLU A 521 27.11 18.84 -5.11
CA GLU A 521 27.47 19.52 -6.36
C GLU A 521 28.98 19.36 -6.63
N LEU A 522 29.33 19.09 -7.89
CA LEU A 522 30.70 18.92 -8.39
C LEU A 522 31.39 20.26 -8.64
#